data_AF-A0A849PZ31-F1
#
_entry.id   AF-A0A849PZ31-F1
#
_cell.length_a   1.000
_cell.length_b   1.000
_cell.length_c   1.000
_cell.angle_alpha   90.00
_cell.angle_beta   90.00
_cell.angle_gamma   90.00
#
_symmetry.space_group_name_H-M   'P 1'
#
loop_
_entity.id
_entity.type
_entity.pdbx_description
1 polymer ?
#
loop_
_entity_poly.entity_id
_entity_poly.type
_entity_poly.pdbx_seq_one_letter_code
_entity_poly.pdbx_strand_id
1 'polypeptide(L)'
;MVAIIKNNNAVTPVLGAVLLVLLTVVLAGAVAVIVVSNGSGLSLSSSTPMAMIEVNDVVGYASSYKDNFVSLEHKGGDPLDLDSTFIVLSGEGSSYVGKVGGGGSLAYGHVTVKYFDLTPEGSLLAYKRNNPCIEDGLWSAGE
;
A
#
# COMPACT_ATOMS: atom_id res chain seq x y z
N MET A 1 47.06 -41.74 61.28
CA MET A 1 45.80 -41.01 61.02
C MET A 1 45.88 -40.43 59.63
N VAL A 2 45.00 -40.84 58.71
CA VAL A 2 44.95 -40.33 57.34
C VAL A 2 43.77 -39.37 57.26
N ALA A 3 44.03 -38.10 56.96
CA ALA A 3 43.00 -37.10 56.74
C ALA A 3 42.46 -37.23 55.32
N ILE A 4 41.18 -37.59 55.18
CA ILE A 4 40.47 -37.60 53.89
C ILE A 4 40.03 -36.16 53.60
N ILE A 5 40.72 -35.48 52.69
CA ILE A 5 40.31 -34.16 52.21
C ILE A 5 39.16 -34.34 51.20
N LYS A 6 37.93 -34.00 51.59
CA LYS A 6 36.78 -33.94 50.68
C LYS A 6 37.02 -32.81 49.66
N ASN A 7 37.44 -33.19 48.46
CA ASN A 7 37.66 -32.24 47.37
C ASN A 7 36.32 -31.83 46.72
N ASN A 8 35.66 -30.82 47.29
CA ASN A 8 34.42 -30.24 46.75
C ASN A 8 34.66 -29.33 45.53
N ASN A 9 35.83 -29.36 44.89
CA ASN A 9 36.18 -28.40 43.84
C ASN A 9 35.60 -28.75 42.44
N ALA A 10 34.89 -29.87 42.31
CA ALA A 10 34.27 -30.30 41.04
C ALA A 10 32.90 -29.66 40.77
N VAL A 11 32.28 -28.96 41.74
CA VAL A 11 30.98 -28.30 41.54
C VAL A 11 31.07 -27.03 40.69
N THR A 12 32.20 -26.32 40.69
CA THR A 12 32.36 -25.06 39.94
C THR A 12 32.39 -25.26 38.42
N PRO A 13 33.12 -26.24 37.85
CA PRO A 13 33.07 -26.53 36.41
C PRO A 13 31.69 -27.02 35.95
N VAL A 14 31.03 -27.85 36.75
CA VAL A 14 29.71 -28.43 36.42
C VAL A 14 28.63 -27.36 36.43
N LEU A 15 28.65 -26.47 37.42
CA LEU A 15 27.68 -25.38 37.50
C LEU A 15 27.82 -24.40 36.33
N GLY A 16 29.05 -24.10 35.90
CA GLY A 16 29.29 -23.29 34.71
C GLY A 16 28.79 -23.94 33.43
N ALA A 17 29.00 -25.25 33.26
CA ALA A 17 28.50 -25.97 32.10
C ALA A 17 26.97 -25.99 32.03
N VAL A 18 26.29 -26.21 33.16
CA VAL A 18 24.82 -26.18 33.24
C VAL A 18 24.28 -24.79 32.95
N LEU A 19 24.89 -23.74 33.52
CA LEU A 19 24.52 -22.35 33.25
C LEU A 19 24.68 -21.98 31.76
N LEU A 20 25.77 -22.42 31.13
CA LEU A 20 26.02 -22.15 29.71
C LEU A 20 24.98 -22.82 28.82
N VAL A 21 24.63 -24.08 29.08
CA VAL A 21 23.60 -24.80 28.32
C VAL A 21 22.22 -24.17 28.52
N LEU A 22 21.88 -23.78 29.74
CA LEU A 22 20.60 -23.11 30.00
C LEU A 22 20.50 -21.78 29.26
N LEU A 23 21.56 -20.96 29.29
CA LEU A 23 21.58 -19.69 28.59
C LEU A 23 21.46 -19.84 27.07
N THR A 24 22.17 -20.82 26.48
CA THR A 24 22.11 -21.05 25.04
C THR A 24 20.75 -21.58 24.59
N VAL A 25 20.10 -22.44 25.36
CA VAL A 25 18.74 -22.93 25.07
C VAL A 25 17.74 -21.78 25.11
N VAL A 26 17.82 -20.91 26.12
CA VAL A 26 16.96 -19.72 26.22
C VAL A 26 17.18 -18.78 25.03
N LEU A 27 18.44 -18.50 24.68
CA LEU A 27 18.78 -17.61 23.57
C LEU A 27 18.35 -18.19 22.21
N ALA A 28 18.60 -19.48 21.99
CA ALA A 28 18.18 -20.17 20.76
C ALA A 28 16.65 -20.20 20.63
N GLY A 29 15.93 -20.43 21.73
CA GLY A 29 14.46 -20.37 21.76
C GLY A 29 13.93 -18.97 21.45
N ALA A 30 14.51 -17.92 22.04
CA ALA A 30 14.11 -16.54 21.76
C ALA A 30 14.35 -16.15 20.29
N VAL A 31 15.51 -16.50 19.74
CA VAL A 31 15.81 -16.27 18.31
C VAL A 31 14.89 -17.07 17.41
N ALA A 32 14.57 -18.32 17.74
CA ALA A 32 13.62 -19.13 16.97
C ALA A 32 12.21 -18.52 16.98
N VAL A 33 11.72 -18.02 18.11
CA VAL A 33 10.42 -17.32 18.20
C VAL A 33 10.45 -16.04 17.37
N ILE A 34 11.52 -15.26 17.43
CA ILE A 34 11.68 -14.04 16.62
C ILE A 34 11.71 -14.41 15.12
N VAL A 35 12.46 -15.41 14.71
CA VAL A 35 12.56 -15.82 13.31
C VAL A 35 11.26 -16.44 12.80
N VAL A 36 10.51 -17.18 13.61
CA VAL A 36 9.22 -17.75 13.20
C VAL A 36 8.13 -16.67 13.18
N SER A 37 8.08 -15.79 14.18
CA SER A 37 7.12 -14.68 14.21
C SER A 37 7.38 -13.64 13.11
N ASN A 38 8.65 -13.34 12.82
CA ASN A 38 9.02 -12.52 11.67
C ASN A 38 8.98 -13.33 10.36
N GLY A 39 9.08 -14.65 10.39
CA GLY A 39 9.06 -15.51 9.19
C GLY A 39 7.67 -15.70 8.60
N SER A 40 6.61 -15.58 9.41
CA SER A 40 5.22 -15.49 8.93
C SER A 40 4.78 -14.06 8.60
N GLY A 41 5.52 -13.05 9.06
CA GLY A 41 5.19 -11.62 8.89
C GLY A 41 6.04 -10.88 7.86
N LEU A 42 7.19 -11.43 7.46
CA LEU A 42 8.01 -10.93 6.37
C LEU A 42 7.61 -11.57 5.03
N SER A 43 6.30 -11.65 4.77
CA SER A 43 5.86 -11.36 3.41
C SER A 43 6.15 -9.88 3.13
N LEU A 44 7.44 -9.54 3.00
CA LEU A 44 7.87 -8.39 2.19
C LEU A 44 7.63 -8.67 0.69
N SER A 45 6.93 -9.75 0.37
CA SER A 45 6.07 -9.85 -0.80
C SER A 45 4.79 -9.02 -0.62
N SER A 46 4.86 -7.80 -0.07
CA SER A 46 3.93 -6.77 -0.55
C SER A 46 4.39 -6.46 -1.97
N SER A 47 4.00 -7.33 -2.91
CA SER A 47 4.10 -7.05 -4.33
C SER A 47 3.55 -5.64 -4.51
N THR A 48 4.41 -4.66 -4.77
CA THR A 48 3.93 -3.33 -5.12
C THR A 48 3.08 -3.55 -6.36
N PRO A 49 1.78 -3.19 -6.36
CA PRO A 49 0.91 -3.54 -7.46
C PRO A 49 1.52 -3.01 -8.77
N MET A 50 1.77 -3.91 -9.70
CA MET A 50 2.33 -3.58 -11.00
C MET A 50 1.17 -3.54 -11.99
N ALA A 51 0.64 -2.35 -12.27
CA ALA A 51 -0.41 -2.13 -13.27
C ALA A 51 0.14 -1.30 -14.44
N MET A 52 -0.25 -1.66 -15.66
CA MET A 52 0.04 -0.87 -16.86
C MET A 52 -1.19 -0.03 -17.18
N ILE A 53 -1.10 1.28 -16.95
CA ILE A 53 -2.17 2.23 -17.26
C ILE A 53 -1.79 3.02 -18.51
N GLU A 54 -2.69 3.06 -19.49
CA GLU A 54 -2.53 3.83 -20.71
C GLU A 54 -3.58 4.94 -20.80
N VAL A 55 -3.21 6.06 -21.41
CA VAL A 55 -4.15 7.12 -21.76
C VAL A 55 -4.73 6.79 -23.13
N ASN A 56 -5.99 6.39 -23.17
CA ASN A 56 -6.66 5.98 -24.41
C ASN A 56 -7.21 7.18 -25.21
N ASP A 57 -7.82 8.15 -24.53
CA ASP A 57 -8.36 9.35 -25.17
C ASP A 57 -8.28 10.58 -24.25
N VAL A 58 -8.12 11.76 -24.85
CA VAL A 58 -8.06 13.04 -24.15
C VAL A 58 -8.83 14.08 -24.95
N VAL A 59 -9.91 14.58 -24.34
CA VAL A 59 -10.66 15.72 -24.88
C VAL A 59 -10.49 16.90 -23.94
N GLY A 60 -9.78 17.92 -24.43
CA GLY A 60 -9.66 19.23 -23.80
C GLY A 60 -10.31 20.33 -24.66
N TYR A 61 -10.53 21.49 -24.05
CA TYR A 61 -11.07 22.70 -24.71
C TYR A 61 -12.51 22.58 -25.23
N ALA A 62 -13.31 21.64 -24.72
CA ALA A 62 -14.73 21.61 -24.98
C ALA A 62 -15.42 22.85 -24.39
N SER A 63 -16.55 23.24 -25.00
CA SER A 63 -17.33 24.43 -24.62
C SER A 63 -17.82 24.42 -23.16
N SER A 64 -17.83 23.26 -22.51
CA SER A 64 -18.24 23.11 -21.12
C SER A 64 -17.32 22.09 -20.41
N TYR A 65 -17.03 22.35 -19.13
CA TYR A 65 -16.12 21.54 -18.32
C TYR A 65 -16.52 20.05 -18.24
N LYS A 66 -17.82 19.75 -18.28
CA LYS A 66 -18.33 18.37 -18.20
C LYS A 66 -18.04 17.53 -19.46
N ASP A 67 -17.69 18.20 -20.56
CA ASP A 67 -17.45 17.59 -21.86
C ASP A 67 -15.94 17.38 -22.09
N ASN A 68 -15.10 17.90 -21.19
CA ASN A 68 -13.68 17.56 -21.13
C ASN A 68 -13.50 16.28 -20.32
N PHE A 69 -12.77 15.31 -20.86
CA PHE A 69 -12.50 14.06 -20.18
C PHE A 69 -11.13 13.50 -20.57
N VAL A 70 -10.63 12.62 -19.70
CA VAL A 70 -9.48 11.76 -19.96
C VAL A 70 -9.97 10.33 -19.77
N SER A 71 -9.78 9.50 -20.78
CA SER A 71 -10.04 8.06 -20.71
C SER A 71 -8.72 7.35 -20.43
N LEU A 72 -8.68 6.62 -19.32
CA LEU A 72 -7.58 5.77 -18.94
C LEU A 72 -8.02 4.31 -19.09
N GLU A 73 -7.09 3.44 -19.49
CA GLU A 73 -7.34 2.01 -19.65
C GLU A 73 -6.27 1.20 -18.91
N HIS A 74 -6.68 0.17 -18.17
CA HIS A 74 -5.79 -0.77 -17.54
C HIS A 74 -5.43 -1.88 -18.53
N LYS A 75 -4.20 -1.87 -19.04
CA LYS A 75 -3.74 -2.80 -20.08
C LYS A 75 -3.23 -4.15 -19.54
N GLY A 76 -3.09 -4.29 -18.22
CA GLY A 76 -2.58 -5.53 -17.63
C GLY A 76 -1.87 -5.32 -16.29
N GLY A 77 -1.65 -6.44 -15.60
CA GLY A 77 -1.01 -6.46 -14.28
C GLY A 77 -2.01 -6.61 -13.15
N ASP A 78 -1.66 -6.10 -11.98
CA ASP A 78 -2.46 -6.23 -10.75
C ASP A 78 -3.70 -5.31 -10.80
N PRO A 79 -4.88 -5.77 -10.32
CA PRO A 79 -6.04 -4.90 -10.13
C PRO A 79 -5.74 -3.77 -9.14
N LEU A 80 -6.31 -2.60 -9.38
CA LEU A 80 -6.19 -1.43 -8.51
C LEU A 80 -7.47 -1.24 -7.70
N ASP A 81 -7.34 -1.10 -6.38
CA ASP A 81 -8.47 -0.80 -5.50
C ASP A 81 -8.83 0.69 -5.63
N LEU A 82 -10.09 0.98 -5.98
CA LEU A 82 -10.59 2.33 -6.24
C LEU A 82 -10.61 3.24 -5.00
N ASP A 83 -10.72 2.67 -3.79
CA ASP A 83 -10.72 3.43 -2.54
C ASP A 83 -9.31 3.90 -2.16
N SER A 84 -8.29 3.12 -2.55
CA SER A 84 -6.87 3.43 -2.28
C SER A 84 -6.13 4.06 -3.46
N THR A 85 -6.79 4.19 -4.62
CA THR A 85 -6.24 4.76 -5.85
C THR A 85 -6.80 6.17 -6.09
N PHE A 86 -5.94 7.09 -6.54
CA PHE A 86 -6.36 8.44 -6.94
C PHE A 86 -5.66 8.85 -8.23
N ILE A 87 -6.33 9.69 -9.02
CA ILE A 87 -5.79 10.21 -10.28
C ILE A 87 -5.33 11.65 -10.06
N VAL A 88 -4.12 11.96 -10.52
CA VAL A 88 -3.57 13.32 -10.50
C VAL A 88 -3.35 13.79 -11.93
N LEU A 89 -4.03 14.86 -12.31
CA LEU A 89 -3.80 15.55 -13.57
C LEU A 89 -3.09 16.87 -13.28
N SER A 90 -1.93 17.10 -13.90
CA SER A 90 -1.16 18.33 -13.77
C SER A 90 -0.77 18.88 -15.13
N GLY A 91 -0.88 20.19 -15.31
CA GLY A 91 -0.48 20.84 -16.55
C GLY A 91 -0.82 22.33 -16.56
N GLU A 92 -0.44 23.00 -17.66
CA GLU A 92 -0.85 24.37 -17.92
C GLU A 92 -2.30 24.40 -18.41
N GLY A 93 -3.13 25.24 -17.80
CA GLY A 93 -4.52 25.37 -18.22
C GLY A 93 -5.37 26.21 -17.28
N SER A 94 -6.66 25.87 -17.24
CA SER A 94 -7.60 26.44 -16.28
C SER A 94 -8.35 25.33 -15.56
N SER A 95 -8.63 25.54 -14.28
CA SER A 95 -9.43 24.62 -13.46
C SER A 95 -10.41 25.40 -12.59
N TYR A 96 -11.51 24.76 -12.21
CA TYR A 96 -12.48 25.35 -11.30
C TYR A 96 -12.22 24.86 -9.87
N VAL A 97 -11.96 25.78 -8.95
CA VAL A 97 -11.77 25.50 -7.53
C VAL A 97 -13.07 25.77 -6.79
N GLY A 98 -13.71 24.71 -6.28
CA GLY A 98 -14.99 24.78 -5.56
C GLY A 98 -16.08 23.91 -6.20
N LYS A 99 -17.32 24.02 -5.72
CA LYS A 99 -18.46 23.30 -6.28
C LYS A 99 -18.99 24.05 -7.49
N VAL A 100 -18.98 23.44 -8.68
CA VAL A 100 -19.52 24.05 -9.90
C VAL A 100 -20.98 24.48 -9.66
N GLY A 101 -21.27 25.78 -9.84
CA GLY A 101 -22.59 26.36 -9.61
C GLY A 101 -22.95 26.66 -8.14
N GLY A 102 -22.06 26.40 -7.18
CA GLY A 102 -22.26 26.64 -5.74
C GLY A 102 -21.34 27.71 -5.13
N GLY A 103 -20.59 28.44 -5.97
CA GLY A 103 -19.52 29.34 -5.54
C GLY A 103 -18.14 28.68 -5.67
N GLY A 104 -17.18 29.45 -6.17
CA GLY A 104 -15.83 28.98 -6.49
C GLY A 104 -15.06 30.02 -7.30
N SER A 105 -13.83 29.70 -7.68
CA SER A 105 -12.97 30.57 -8.49
C SER A 105 -12.27 29.79 -9.59
N LEU A 106 -11.96 30.47 -10.69
CA LEU A 106 -11.14 29.91 -11.76
C LEU A 106 -9.67 30.08 -11.40
N ALA A 107 -8.94 28.97 -11.44
CA ALA A 107 -7.48 28.94 -11.36
C ALA A 107 -6.91 28.85 -12.79
N TYR A 108 -5.81 29.54 -13.05
CA TYR A 108 -5.12 29.58 -14.34
C TYR A 108 -3.62 29.35 -14.17
N GLY A 109 -2.96 28.87 -15.22
CA GLY A 109 -1.53 28.58 -15.25
C GLY A 109 -1.27 27.10 -14.94
N HIS A 110 -0.19 26.80 -14.23
CA HIS A 110 0.11 25.45 -13.79
C HIS A 110 -0.89 24.99 -12.72
N VAL A 111 -1.81 24.10 -13.10
CA VAL A 111 -2.85 23.54 -12.23
C VAL A 111 -2.59 22.07 -11.95
N THR A 112 -2.94 21.63 -10.74
CA THR A 112 -2.95 20.22 -10.37
C THR A 112 -4.33 19.88 -9.79
N VAL A 113 -4.99 18.91 -10.41
CA VAL A 113 -6.30 18.40 -10.00
C VAL A 113 -6.13 16.98 -9.51
N LYS A 114 -6.66 16.69 -8.32
CA LYS A 114 -6.66 15.37 -7.72
C LYS A 114 -8.08 14.84 -7.66
N TYR A 115 -8.32 13.70 -8.28
CA TYR A 115 -9.57 12.97 -8.21
C TYR A 115 -9.41 11.90 -7.13
N PHE A 116 -9.97 12.20 -5.96
CA PHE A 116 -10.06 11.27 -4.83
C PHE A 116 -11.34 10.46 -4.95
N ASP A 117 -11.32 9.25 -4.39
CA ASP A 117 -12.46 8.34 -4.32
C ASP A 117 -13.02 8.02 -5.71
N LEU A 118 -12.41 7.02 -6.34
CA LEU A 118 -12.84 6.52 -7.64
C LEU A 118 -14.00 5.53 -7.50
N THR A 119 -14.51 5.31 -6.29
CA THR A 119 -15.56 4.32 -6.05
C THR A 119 -16.89 4.77 -6.71
N PRO A 120 -17.75 3.81 -7.07
CA PRO A 120 -19.10 4.10 -7.56
C PRO A 120 -19.97 4.87 -6.54
N GLU A 121 -19.62 4.86 -5.25
CA GLU A 121 -20.40 5.45 -4.16
C GLU A 121 -20.04 6.92 -3.90
N GLY A 122 -18.75 7.26 -3.97
CA GLY A 122 -18.26 8.64 -3.85
C GLY A 122 -18.33 9.46 -5.13
N SER A 123 -18.47 8.81 -6.28
CA SER A 123 -18.47 9.46 -7.59
C SER A 123 -19.83 10.02 -8.02
N LEU A 124 -19.80 10.99 -8.94
CA LEU A 124 -21.03 11.53 -9.54
C LEU A 124 -21.80 10.42 -10.27
N LEU A 125 -23.14 10.44 -10.23
CA LEU A 125 -23.99 9.46 -10.95
C LEU A 125 -23.61 9.27 -12.44
N ALA A 126 -23.12 10.33 -13.08
CA ALA A 126 -22.65 10.28 -14.45
C ALA A 126 -21.35 9.46 -14.61
N TYR A 127 -20.42 9.54 -13.65
CA TYR A 127 -19.20 8.75 -13.64
C TYR A 127 -19.54 7.27 -13.49
N LYS A 128 -20.36 6.89 -12.49
CA LYS A 128 -20.81 5.51 -12.31
C LYS A 128 -21.46 4.94 -13.57
N ARG A 129 -22.40 5.67 -14.17
CA ARG A 129 -23.08 5.23 -15.40
C ARG A 129 -22.13 5.00 -16.57
N ASN A 130 -21.06 5.80 -16.67
CA ASN A 130 -20.11 5.70 -17.78
C ASN A 130 -19.03 4.65 -17.55
N ASN A 131 -18.85 4.16 -16.31
CA ASN A 131 -17.84 3.16 -15.95
C ASN A 131 -18.51 1.97 -15.22
N PRO A 132 -19.36 1.18 -15.90
CA PRO A 132 -20.02 0.04 -15.28
C PRO A 132 -19.08 -1.14 -14.96
N CYS A 133 -17.89 -1.18 -15.59
CA CYS A 133 -16.89 -2.21 -15.36
C CYS A 133 -16.35 -2.21 -13.92
N ILE A 134 -16.16 -1.03 -13.36
CA ILE A 134 -15.56 -0.83 -12.03
C ILE A 134 -16.61 -0.82 -10.88
N GLU A 135 -17.82 -1.37 -11.11
CA GLU A 135 -18.87 -1.41 -10.09
C GLU A 135 -18.52 -2.30 -8.88
N ASP A 136 -17.58 -3.22 -9.06
CA ASP A 136 -17.08 -4.12 -8.02
C ASP A 136 -16.05 -3.47 -7.07
N GLY A 137 -15.70 -2.20 -7.31
CA GLY A 137 -14.73 -1.46 -6.50
C GLY A 137 -13.28 -1.69 -6.91
N LEU A 138 -13.03 -2.44 -7.98
CA LEU A 138 -11.70 -2.69 -8.53
C LEU A 138 -11.59 -2.09 -9.94
N TRP A 139 -10.37 -1.74 -10.32
CA TRP A 139 -10.01 -1.43 -11.70
C TRP A 139 -9.03 -2.48 -12.21
N SER A 140 -9.52 -3.35 -13.06
CA SER A 140 -8.86 -4.55 -13.56
C SER A 140 -8.45 -4.43 -15.03
N ALA A 141 -7.62 -5.36 -15.49
CA ALA A 141 -7.14 -5.36 -16.87
C ALA A 141 -8.27 -5.50 -17.90
N GLY A 142 -8.25 -4.62 -18.91
CA GLY A 142 -9.24 -4.51 -19.97
C GLY A 142 -10.34 -3.47 -19.71
N GLU A 143 -10.25 -2.74 -18.60
CA GLU A 143 -11.23 -1.72 -18.17
C GLU A 143 -10.72 -0.29 -18.34
#